data_AF-A0A536LSA6-F1
#
_entry.id   AF-A0A536LSA6-F1
#
_cell.length_a   1.000
_cell.length_b   1.000
_cell.length_c   1.000
_cell.angle_alpha   90.00
_cell.angle_beta   90.00
_cell.angle_gamma   90.00
#
_symmetry.space_group_name_H-M   'P 1'
#
loop_
_entity.id
_entity.type
_entity.pdbx_description
1 polymer ?
#
loop_
_entity_poly.entity_id
_entity_poly.type
_entity_poly.pdbx_seq_one_letter_code
_entity_poly.pdbx_strand_id
1 'polypeptide(L)'
;MERRRFPDETDEARIDPAELGVTETSEEPSLLEEDLFAHADPRIFVTDPDNPEEGRTFVWALTRWFERIEGDTGAVEFSPAAEDEDELREWLSEQGLEITEIDVDNEFGRSVREEFLEQTPLYPEAPELSDQELPAER
;
A
#
# COMPACT_ATOMS: atom_id res chain seq x y z
N MET A 1 12.66 74.76 3.70
CA MET A 1 13.86 74.59 2.85
C MET A 1 14.02 73.11 2.58
N GLU A 2 14.46 72.79 1.37
CA GLU A 2 14.54 71.47 0.70
C GLU A 2 15.16 70.35 1.58
N ARG A 3 14.88 69.05 1.38
CA ARG A 3 15.30 68.25 0.21
C ARG A 3 14.48 66.97 0.02
N ARG A 4 14.28 66.69 -1.27
CA ARG A 4 13.68 65.53 -1.93
C ARG A 4 14.75 64.43 -2.08
N ARG A 5 14.46 63.19 -1.69
CA ARG A 5 15.00 61.98 -2.35
C ARG A 5 14.04 60.81 -2.14
N PHE A 6 13.44 60.39 -3.24
CA PHE A 6 12.66 59.16 -3.37
C PHE A 6 13.61 57.96 -3.23
N PRO A 7 13.27 56.90 -2.50
CA PRO A 7 13.84 55.60 -2.76
C PRO A 7 13.21 55.01 -4.03
N ASP A 8 14.12 54.45 -4.80
CA ASP A 8 14.05 53.88 -6.12
C ASP A 8 14.08 52.35 -5.98
N GLU A 9 13.51 51.69 -6.98
CA GLU A 9 13.65 50.25 -7.33
C GLU A 9 13.19 49.21 -6.28
N THR A 10 12.02 48.62 -6.50
CA THR A 10 11.81 47.37 -7.26
C THR A 10 12.36 46.16 -6.52
N ASP A 11 11.47 45.55 -5.75
CA ASP A 11 11.17 44.10 -5.75
C ASP A 11 12.23 43.19 -6.38
N GLU A 12 13.14 42.68 -5.54
CA GLU A 12 13.69 41.34 -5.73
C GLU A 12 13.73 40.66 -4.36
N ALA A 13 12.75 39.76 -4.17
CA ALA A 13 12.63 38.87 -3.04
C ALA A 13 13.95 38.12 -2.82
N ARG A 14 14.73 38.55 -1.83
CA ARG A 14 15.84 37.78 -1.28
C ARG A 14 15.22 36.65 -0.48
N ILE A 15 14.99 35.52 -1.15
CA ILE A 15 14.56 34.27 -0.53
C ILE A 15 15.66 33.86 0.45
N ASP A 16 15.36 33.93 1.75
CA ASP A 16 16.16 33.36 2.81
C ASP A 16 16.22 31.83 2.60
N PRO A 17 17.40 31.20 2.44
CA PRO A 17 17.52 29.75 2.28
C PRO A 17 17.39 29.01 3.63
N ALA A 18 16.78 29.63 4.64
CA ALA A 18 16.60 29.06 5.97
C ALA A 18 15.23 28.36 6.18
N GLU A 19 14.40 28.29 5.13
CA GLU A 19 13.06 27.65 5.18
C GLU A 19 12.97 26.33 4.39
N LEU A 20 14.10 25.75 3.96
CA LEU A 20 14.09 24.34 3.56
C LEU A 20 14.47 23.51 4.77
N GLY A 21 13.49 23.38 5.67
CA GLY A 21 13.37 22.22 6.53
C GLY A 21 13.22 20.98 5.66
N VAL A 22 14.32 20.54 5.04
CA VAL A 22 14.48 19.16 4.62
C VAL A 22 14.69 18.39 5.92
N THR A 23 13.59 18.13 6.62
CA THR A 23 13.49 16.88 7.34
C THR A 23 13.49 15.81 6.26
N GLU A 24 14.68 15.48 5.79
CA GLU A 24 15.00 14.22 5.13
C GLU A 24 14.98 13.14 6.23
N THR A 25 13.89 13.09 6.99
CA THR A 25 13.38 11.84 7.51
C THR A 25 12.67 11.23 6.32
N SER A 26 13.42 10.47 5.53
CA SER A 26 12.87 9.38 4.74
C SER A 26 12.19 8.40 5.70
N GLU A 27 11.05 8.82 6.25
CA GLU A 27 10.11 8.08 7.09
C GLU A 27 8.70 8.35 6.52
N GLU A 28 8.57 8.28 5.19
CA GLU A 28 7.30 7.98 4.56
C GLU A 28 7.39 6.52 4.08
N PRO A 29 7.20 5.57 5.01
CA PRO A 29 6.05 4.69 4.90
C PRO A 29 5.48 4.36 6.30
N SER A 30 4.27 4.80 6.56
CA SER A 30 3.44 4.28 7.67
C SER A 30 2.00 4.73 7.49
N LEU A 31 1.80 5.98 7.06
CA LEU A 31 0.46 6.54 6.84
C LEU A 31 -0.35 5.83 5.73
N LEU A 32 0.33 5.21 4.74
CA LEU A 32 -0.32 4.47 3.65
C LEU A 32 -0.56 3.00 3.99
N GLU A 33 0.34 2.41 4.79
CA GLU A 33 0.18 1.05 5.33
C GLU A 33 -1.02 1.00 6.28
N GLU A 34 -1.18 2.02 7.13
CA GLU A 34 -2.31 2.16 8.06
C GLU A 34 -3.67 2.37 7.34
N ASP A 35 -3.67 2.94 6.12
CA ASP A 35 -4.88 3.24 5.35
C ASP A 35 -5.36 2.04 4.49
N LEU A 36 -4.43 1.24 3.94
CA LEU A 36 -4.75 -0.03 3.27
C LEU A 36 -5.43 -1.04 4.20
N PHE A 37 -5.02 -1.01 5.47
CA PHE A 37 -5.64 -1.75 6.56
C PHE A 37 -6.66 -0.92 7.33
N ALA A 38 -7.12 0.24 6.82
CA ALA A 38 -7.97 1.22 7.51
C ALA A 38 -8.80 0.64 8.69
N HIS A 39 -8.18 0.62 9.87
CA HIS A 39 -8.73 0.11 11.14
C HIS A 39 -9.14 -1.39 11.22
N ALA A 40 -8.88 -2.20 10.20
CA ALA A 40 -9.05 -3.65 10.24
C ALA A 40 -7.69 -4.31 10.51
N ASP A 41 -7.51 -4.90 11.70
CA ASP A 41 -6.39 -5.78 12.01
C ASP A 41 -6.25 -6.82 10.86
N PRO A 42 -5.12 -6.84 10.12
CA PRO A 42 -4.90 -7.82 9.07
C PRO A 42 -5.02 -9.22 9.63
N ARG A 43 -5.91 -10.01 9.04
CA ARG A 43 -6.09 -11.43 9.39
C ARG A 43 -5.33 -12.27 8.38
N ILE A 44 -4.55 -13.22 8.90
CA ILE A 44 -3.77 -14.14 8.08
C ILE A 44 -4.23 -15.56 8.37
N PHE A 45 -4.61 -16.27 7.31
CA PHE A 45 -5.00 -17.67 7.35
C PHE A 45 -3.98 -18.52 6.61
N VAL A 46 -3.68 -19.69 7.16
CA VAL A 46 -2.80 -20.69 6.55
C VAL A 46 -3.47 -22.04 6.49
N THR A 47 -3.16 -22.84 5.48
CA THR A 47 -3.65 -24.22 5.40
C THR A 47 -2.79 -25.23 6.12
N ASP A 48 -1.53 -24.89 6.39
CA ASP A 48 -0.61 -25.73 7.18
C ASP A 48 0.05 -24.88 8.28
N PRO A 49 -0.47 -24.89 9.52
CA PRO A 49 0.07 -24.05 10.59
C PRO A 49 1.40 -24.57 11.15
N ASP A 50 1.80 -25.81 10.83
CA ASP A 50 3.09 -26.37 11.24
C ASP A 50 4.22 -25.90 10.30
N ASN A 51 3.90 -25.75 9.00
CA ASN A 51 4.80 -25.32 7.93
C ASN A 51 4.06 -24.33 7.00
N PRO A 52 3.89 -23.05 7.44
CA PRO A 52 3.06 -22.09 6.72
C PRO A 52 3.61 -21.70 5.34
N GLU A 53 4.92 -21.88 5.12
CA GLU A 53 5.60 -21.69 3.84
C GLU A 53 5.27 -22.80 2.82
N GLU A 54 5.02 -24.02 3.29
CA GLU A 54 4.62 -25.15 2.43
C GLU A 54 3.11 -25.18 2.19
N GLY A 55 2.34 -24.55 3.08
CA GLY A 55 0.91 -24.35 2.95
C GLY A 55 0.52 -23.17 2.05
N ARG A 56 -0.80 -22.98 1.89
CA ARG A 56 -1.36 -21.79 1.24
C ARG A 56 -1.59 -20.74 2.30
N THR A 57 -1.26 -19.49 1.96
CA THR A 57 -1.39 -18.35 2.86
C THR A 57 -2.38 -17.36 2.27
N PHE A 58 -3.28 -16.85 3.11
CA PHE A 58 -4.32 -15.90 2.73
C PHE A 58 -4.30 -14.68 3.64
N VAL A 59 -4.44 -13.50 3.06
CA VAL A 59 -4.42 -12.20 3.76
C VAL A 59 -5.75 -11.50 3.53
N TRP A 60 -6.38 -11.04 4.61
CA TRP A 60 -7.53 -10.15 4.52
C TRP A 60 -7.07 -8.70 4.40
N ALA A 61 -7.40 -8.07 3.28
CA ALA A 61 -7.12 -6.66 3.02
C ALA A 61 -8.19 -6.08 2.09
N LEU A 62 -8.40 -4.76 2.11
CA LEU A 62 -9.32 -4.10 1.16
C LEU A 62 -10.70 -4.79 1.07
N THR A 63 -11.22 -5.27 2.20
CA THR A 63 -12.51 -6.00 2.32
C THR A 63 -12.61 -7.31 1.50
N ARG A 64 -11.49 -7.97 1.20
CA ARG A 64 -11.48 -9.27 0.53
C ARG A 64 -10.25 -10.12 0.91
N TRP A 65 -10.27 -11.41 0.56
CA TRP A 65 -9.14 -12.32 0.75
C TRP A 65 -8.23 -12.38 -0.48
N PHE A 66 -6.93 -12.35 -0.23
CA PHE A 66 -5.87 -12.55 -1.21
C PHE A 66 -5.02 -13.76 -0.87
N GLU A 67 -4.72 -14.60 -1.85
CA GLU A 67 -3.79 -15.71 -1.73
C GLU A 67 -2.36 -15.25 -2.05
N ARG A 68 -1.40 -15.62 -1.19
CA ARG A 68 0.03 -15.52 -1.46
C ARG A 68 0.44 -16.66 -2.41
N ILE A 69 0.99 -16.29 -3.56
CA ILE A 69 1.47 -17.21 -4.59
C ILE A 69 2.97 -16.95 -4.77
N GLU A 70 3.79 -17.95 -4.47
CA GLU A 70 5.23 -17.89 -4.74
C GLU A 70 5.53 -18.52 -6.10
N GLY A 71 6.10 -17.73 -7.01
CA GLY A 71 6.55 -18.18 -8.32
C GLY A 71 7.90 -18.88 -8.28
N ASP A 72 8.24 -19.62 -9.35
CA ASP A 72 9.44 -20.47 -9.45
C ASP A 72 10.79 -19.76 -9.19
N THR A 73 10.82 -18.43 -9.27
CA THR A 73 12.02 -17.61 -9.02
C THR A 73 12.09 -17.04 -7.60
N GLY A 74 11.16 -17.42 -6.71
CA GLY A 74 10.98 -16.83 -5.39
C GLY A 74 10.31 -15.45 -5.41
N ALA A 75 9.72 -15.07 -6.56
CA ALA A 75 8.91 -13.86 -6.65
C ALA A 75 7.53 -14.16 -6.08
N VAL A 76 7.07 -13.33 -5.16
CA VAL A 76 5.77 -13.49 -4.51
C VAL A 76 4.75 -12.60 -5.21
N GLU A 77 3.52 -13.08 -5.34
CA GLU A 77 2.37 -12.34 -5.84
C GLU A 77 1.17 -12.54 -4.91
N PHE A 78 0.32 -11.52 -4.78
CA PHE A 78 -0.97 -11.67 -4.10
C PHE A 78 -2.14 -11.59 -5.07
N SER A 79 -2.88 -12.68 -5.16
CA SER A 79 -4.02 -12.80 -6.07
C SER A 79 -5.34 -12.84 -5.31
N PRO A 80 -6.38 -12.13 -5.79
CA PRO A 80 -7.70 -12.18 -5.17
C PRO A 80 -8.26 -13.61 -5.15
N ALA A 81 -8.60 -14.11 -3.96
CA ALA A 81 -9.06 -15.48 -3.75
C ALA A 81 -10.56 -15.56 -3.44
N ALA A 82 -11.04 -14.72 -2.53
CA ALA A 82 -12.45 -14.70 -2.10
C ALA A 82 -12.90 -13.30 -1.67
N GLU A 83 -14.19 -13.04 -1.68
CA GLU A 83 -14.78 -11.79 -1.18
C GLU A 83 -14.96 -11.80 0.35
N ASP A 84 -15.25 -12.97 0.94
CA ASP A 84 -15.53 -13.13 2.38
C ASP A 84 -14.94 -14.43 2.95
N GLU A 85 -14.88 -14.56 4.30
CA GLU A 85 -14.33 -15.75 4.99
C GLU A 85 -15.11 -17.04 4.67
N ASP A 86 -16.45 -16.99 4.64
CA ASP A 86 -17.27 -18.17 4.35
C ASP A 86 -17.02 -18.71 2.94
N GLU A 87 -16.86 -17.82 1.94
CA GLU A 87 -16.53 -18.20 0.57
C GLU A 87 -15.14 -18.85 0.49
N LEU A 88 -14.14 -18.25 1.15
CA LEU A 88 -12.79 -18.82 1.24
C LEU A 88 -12.82 -20.22 1.86
N ARG A 89 -13.57 -20.40 2.95
CA ARG A 89 -13.71 -21.70 3.64
C ARG A 89 -14.40 -22.74 2.78
N GLU A 90 -15.47 -22.37 2.08
CA GLU A 90 -16.17 -23.29 1.18
C GLU A 90 -15.24 -23.76 0.06
N TRP A 91 -14.58 -22.82 -0.62
CA TRP A 91 -13.65 -23.14 -1.71
C TRP A 91 -12.48 -24.03 -1.27
N LEU A 92 -11.94 -23.83 -0.07
CA LEU A 92 -10.88 -24.68 0.48
C LEU A 92 -11.40 -26.05 0.93
N SER A 93 -12.62 -26.11 1.47
CA SER A 93 -13.26 -27.36 1.86
C SER A 93 -13.52 -28.27 0.66
N GLU A 94 -13.86 -27.72 -0.51
CA GLU A 94 -13.99 -28.50 -1.75
C GLU A 94 -12.67 -29.18 -2.17
N GLN A 95 -11.54 -28.60 -1.77
CA GLN A 95 -10.20 -29.14 -2.00
C GLN A 95 -9.72 -30.05 -0.86
N GLY A 96 -10.51 -30.20 0.21
CA GLY A 96 -10.14 -30.94 1.40
C GLY A 96 -9.11 -30.23 2.29
N LEU A 97 -9.01 -28.90 2.16
CA LEU A 97 -8.11 -28.06 2.93
C LEU A 97 -8.90 -27.33 4.03
N GLU A 98 -8.26 -27.14 5.18
CA GLU A 98 -8.77 -26.32 6.28
C GLU A 98 -7.87 -25.10 6.45
N ILE A 99 -8.42 -24.00 6.98
CA ILE A 99 -7.66 -22.79 7.30
C ILE A 99 -7.58 -22.56 8.79
N THR A 100 -6.40 -22.17 9.24
CA THR A 100 -6.09 -21.78 10.61
C THR A 100 -5.63 -20.33 10.64
N GLU A 101 -6.17 -19.55 11.58
CA GLU A 101 -5.67 -18.20 11.85
C GLU A 101 -4.34 -18.23 12.56
N ILE A 102 -3.41 -17.43 12.07
CA ILE A 102 -2.13 -17.18 12.72
C ILE A 102 -2.03 -15.74 13.18
N ASP A 103 -1.20 -15.53 14.18
CA ASP A 103 -0.92 -14.21 14.73
C ASP A 103 -0.10 -13.39 13.72
N VAL A 104 -0.56 -12.17 13.42
CA VAL A 104 0.10 -11.29 12.45
C VAL A 104 1.42 -10.71 12.99
N ASP A 105 1.61 -10.67 14.31
CA ASP A 105 2.85 -10.22 14.93
C ASP A 105 3.90 -11.35 15.03
N ASN A 106 3.55 -12.58 14.67
CA ASN A 106 4.53 -13.67 14.53
C ASN A 106 5.46 -13.44 13.32
N GLU A 107 6.65 -14.04 13.35
CA GLU A 107 7.70 -13.86 12.33
C GLU A 107 7.18 -14.03 10.89
N PHE A 108 6.46 -15.13 10.63
CA PHE A 108 5.86 -15.39 9.32
C PHE A 108 4.75 -14.40 8.97
N GLY A 109 3.82 -14.14 9.91
CA GLY A 109 2.70 -13.21 9.67
C GLY A 109 3.18 -11.80 9.34
N ARG A 110 4.24 -11.34 10.03
CA ARG A 110 4.87 -10.06 9.78
C ARG A 110 5.51 -10.01 8.39
N SER A 111 6.23 -11.05 7.99
CA SER A 111 6.84 -11.15 6.67
C SER A 111 5.78 -11.09 5.56
N VAL A 112 4.70 -11.87 5.68
CA VAL A 112 3.61 -11.88 4.69
C VAL A 112 2.94 -10.52 4.59
N ARG A 113 2.74 -9.83 5.72
CA ARG A 113 2.21 -8.47 5.74
C ARG A 113 3.12 -7.50 4.99
N GLU A 114 4.42 -7.57 5.25
CA GLU A 114 5.44 -6.75 4.55
C GLU A 114 5.41 -7.02 3.04
N GLU A 115 5.45 -8.29 2.62
CA GLU A 115 5.37 -8.68 1.20
C GLU A 115 4.09 -8.17 0.51
N PHE A 116 2.95 -8.22 1.21
CA PHE A 116 1.68 -7.73 0.69
C PHE A 116 1.70 -6.21 0.46
N LEU A 117 2.23 -5.47 1.44
CA LEU A 117 2.34 -4.01 1.38
C LEU A 117 3.30 -3.54 0.28
N GLU A 118 4.41 -4.26 0.05
CA GLU A 118 5.36 -3.96 -1.02
C GLU A 118 4.75 -4.07 -2.43
N GLN A 119 3.74 -4.92 -2.61
CA GLN A 119 3.08 -5.14 -3.90
C GLN A 119 1.82 -4.31 -4.09
N THR A 120 1.17 -3.91 -3.00
CA THR A 120 -0.04 -3.13 -3.12
C THR A 120 0.35 -1.71 -3.51
N PRO A 121 -0.14 -1.18 -4.63
CA PRO A 121 0.13 0.20 -4.99
C PRO A 121 -0.46 1.10 -3.89
N LEU A 122 0.41 1.63 -3.02
CA LEU A 122 0.06 2.45 -1.86
C LEU A 122 -0.75 3.70 -2.24
N TYR A 123 -0.72 4.05 -3.53
CA TYR A 123 -1.69 4.89 -4.19
C TYR A 123 -2.24 4.12 -5.39
N PRO A 124 -3.57 3.93 -5.54
CA PRO A 124 -4.08 3.81 -6.89
C PRO A 124 -3.69 5.13 -7.55
N GLU A 125 -2.67 5.09 -8.41
CA GLU A 125 -2.38 6.23 -9.27
C GLU A 125 -3.73 6.60 -9.87
N ALA A 126 -4.21 7.80 -9.50
CA ALA A 126 -5.47 8.34 -9.97
C ALA A 126 -5.50 8.02 -11.46
N PRO A 127 -6.56 7.32 -11.94
CA PRO A 127 -6.57 6.67 -13.25
C PRO A 127 -5.87 7.61 -14.21
N GLU A 128 -4.70 7.20 -14.73
CA GLU A 128 -3.97 8.01 -15.69
C GLU A 128 -5.02 8.50 -16.67
N LEU A 129 -5.28 9.81 -16.66
CA LEU A 129 -6.35 10.44 -17.42
C LEU A 129 -6.03 10.11 -18.88
N SER A 130 -6.58 8.98 -19.32
CA SER A 130 -6.39 8.43 -20.64
C SER A 130 -6.82 9.52 -21.59
N ASP A 131 -5.86 9.97 -22.39
CA ASP A 131 -5.95 10.89 -23.50
C ASP A 131 -7.39 11.19 -23.97
N GLN A 132 -7.99 12.22 -23.38
CA GLN A 132 -9.09 12.95 -24.02
C GLN A 132 -8.65 14.40 -24.23
N GLU A 133 -7.73 14.60 -25.17
CA GLU A 133 -7.74 15.84 -25.94
C GLU A 133 -9.06 15.87 -26.74
N LEU A 134 -10.03 16.59 -26.18
CA LEU A 134 -11.31 16.86 -26.82
C LEU A 134 -11.08 17.59 -28.16
N PRO A 135 -11.87 17.29 -29.21
CA PRO A 135 -11.66 17.87 -30.53
C PRO A 135 -11.96 19.37 -30.47
N ALA A 136 -10.98 20.21 -30.82
CA ALA A 136 -11.27 21.60 -31.15
C ALA A 136 -11.76 21.67 -32.60
N GLU A 137 -13.04 21.36 -32.77
CA GLU A 137 -13.83 21.90 -33.87
C GLU A 137 -13.92 23.43 -33.71
N ARG A 138 -13.33 24.13 -34.69
CA ARG A 138 -13.80 25.38 -35.35
C ARG A 138 -12.79 26.54 -35.40
#